data_AF-A0A1Q6Y2S4-F1
#
_entry.id   AF-A0A1Q6Y2S4-F1
#
_cell.length_a   1.000
_cell.length_b   1.000
_cell.length_c   1.000
_cell.angle_alpha   90.00
_cell.angle_beta   90.00
_cell.angle_gamma   90.00
#
_symmetry.space_group_name_H-M   'P 1'
#
loop_
_entity.id
_entity.type
_entity.pdbx_description
1 polymer ?
#
loop_
_entity_poly.entity_id
_entity_poly.type
_entity_poly.pdbx_seq_one_letter_code
_entity_poly.pdbx_strand_id
1 'polypeptide(L)'
;MKGIDAPRDAPVTLVLDDQGRKAAAADVSARVNRDEQVLALDLTFFGDTWKDLEPFSYVQILDGEGERAVGIQAAQLIEIAEWLRKRTGAQKVRLESRGIRTEAIALVVAALQPDVFSDVVVHEGMASLDYALQVPVTFQNAPELFCLDLYKEFDMDRLAAMAAPAKVGFDNMLKTPQH
;
A
#
# COMPACT_ATOMS: atom_id res chain seq x y z
N MET A 1 3.26 22.21 21.52
CA MET A 1 3.22 21.86 20.08
C MET A 1 4.51 22.40 19.46
N LYS A 2 5.54 21.55 19.34
CA LYS A 2 6.78 21.92 18.64
C LYS A 2 6.49 21.92 17.13
N GLY A 3 7.02 22.92 16.43
CA GLY A 3 6.73 23.18 15.02
C GLY A 3 7.06 21.97 14.13
N ILE A 4 6.13 21.65 13.24
CA ILE A 4 6.22 20.59 12.23
C ILE A 4 7.06 21.15 11.07
N ASP A 5 8.36 21.29 11.26
CA ASP A 5 9.29 21.53 10.16
C ASP A 5 10.36 20.44 10.23
N ALA A 6 10.08 19.31 9.60
CA ALA A 6 11.10 18.30 9.33
C ALA A 6 12.18 18.94 8.42
N PRO A 7 13.47 18.62 8.63
CA PRO A 7 14.54 19.08 7.75
C PRO A 7 14.25 18.75 6.28
N ARG A 8 14.70 19.62 5.36
CA ARG A 8 14.46 19.44 3.91
C ARG A 8 15.04 18.14 3.37
N ASP A 9 16.11 17.64 3.98
CA ASP A 9 16.80 16.40 3.66
C ASP A 9 16.37 15.20 4.54
N ALA A 10 15.37 15.39 5.39
CA ALA A 10 14.84 14.30 6.21
C ALA A 10 14.24 13.18 5.34
N PRO A 11 14.31 11.91 5.80
CA PRO A 11 13.64 10.80 5.13
C PRO A 11 12.16 11.09 4.89
N VAL A 12 11.65 10.59 3.77
CA VAL A 12 10.27 10.82 3.34
C VAL A 12 9.52 9.51 3.31
N THR A 13 8.35 9.48 3.96
CA THR A 13 7.53 8.29 4.14
C THR A 13 6.12 8.49 3.58
N LEU A 14 5.70 7.61 2.68
CA LEU A 14 4.31 7.42 2.26
C LEU A 14 3.63 6.45 3.20
N VAL A 15 2.40 6.74 3.62
CA VAL A 15 1.62 5.87 4.51
C VAL A 15 0.24 5.61 3.91
N LEU A 16 -0.09 4.33 3.77
CA LEU A 16 -1.38 3.82 3.32
C LEU A 16 -2.01 2.96 4.42
N ASP A 17 -3.33 2.97 4.51
CA ASP A 17 -4.10 2.20 5.47
C ASP A 17 -5.41 1.74 4.82
N ASP A 18 -5.78 0.47 5.00
CA ASP A 18 -7.01 -0.11 4.46
C ASP A 18 -8.28 0.63 4.90
N GLN A 19 -8.25 1.25 6.09
CA GLN A 19 -9.33 2.07 6.66
C GLN A 19 -9.20 3.56 6.29
N GLY A 20 -8.26 3.89 5.42
CA GLY A 20 -7.98 5.23 4.92
C GLY A 20 -7.05 6.05 5.80
N ARG A 21 -6.55 7.17 5.25
CA ARG A 21 -5.48 8.00 5.82
C ARG A 21 -5.73 8.52 7.24
N LYS A 22 -6.99 8.58 7.68
CA LYS A 22 -7.33 8.98 9.06
C LYS A 22 -6.96 7.89 10.07
N ALA A 23 -7.08 6.61 9.70
CA ALA A 23 -6.70 5.48 10.54
C ALA A 23 -5.17 5.37 10.70
N ALA A 24 -4.42 5.84 9.70
CA ALA A 24 -2.96 5.89 9.70
C ALA A 24 -2.34 6.85 10.74
N ALA A 25 -3.12 7.49 11.62
CA ALA A 25 -2.64 8.51 12.55
C ALA A 25 -1.50 8.02 13.47
N ALA A 26 -1.55 6.75 13.90
CA ALA A 26 -0.51 6.16 14.73
C ALA A 26 0.81 6.00 13.96
N ASP A 27 0.74 5.46 12.74
CA ASP A 27 1.90 5.26 11.88
C ASP A 27 2.52 6.61 11.47
N VAL A 28 1.68 7.60 11.11
CA VAL A 28 2.12 8.98 10.86
C VAL A 28 2.81 9.58 12.07
N SER A 29 2.22 9.46 13.27
CA SER A 29 2.81 10.00 14.49
C SER A 29 4.16 9.35 14.80
N ALA A 30 4.29 8.04 14.61
CA ALA A 30 5.54 7.32 14.82
C ALA A 30 6.67 7.83 13.92
N ARG A 31 6.36 8.20 12.67
CA ARG A 31 7.31 8.75 11.69
C ARG A 31 7.66 10.21 11.97
N VAL A 32 6.65 11.05 12.25
CA VAL A 32 6.87 12.46 12.62
C VAL A 32 7.72 12.58 13.89
N ASN A 33 7.54 11.69 14.87
CA ASN A 33 8.36 11.66 16.10
C ASN A 33 9.84 11.30 15.85
N ARG A 34 10.18 10.84 14.63
CA ARG A 34 11.56 10.60 14.16
C ARG A 34 12.09 11.74 13.28
N ASP A 35 11.39 12.88 13.27
CA ASP A 35 11.69 14.05 12.44
C ASP A 35 11.66 13.75 10.92
N GLU A 36 10.88 12.74 10.50
CA GLU A 36 10.67 12.39 9.09
C GLU A 36 9.56 13.25 8.43
N GLN A 37 9.64 13.42 7.12
CA GLN A 37 8.54 13.98 6.31
C GLN A 37 7.53 12.87 5.98
N VAL A 38 6.24 13.11 6.21
CA VAL A 38 5.22 12.07 6.06
C VAL A 38 4.07 12.52 5.19
N LEU A 39 3.66 11.67 4.25
CA LEU A 39 2.45 11.83 3.46
C LEU A 39 1.55 10.61 3.64
N ALA A 40 0.49 10.77 4.44
CA ALA A 40 -0.62 9.82 4.48
C ALA A 40 -1.70 10.22 3.47
N LEU A 41 -2.16 9.26 2.67
CA LEU A 41 -3.09 9.51 1.58
C LEU A 41 -4.09 8.36 1.38
N ASP A 42 -5.19 8.69 0.73
CA ASP A 42 -6.15 7.73 0.21
C ASP A 42 -5.91 7.57 -1.30
N LEU A 43 -5.79 6.33 -1.77
CA LEU A 43 -5.84 6.03 -3.20
C LEU A 43 -7.30 5.95 -3.66
N THR A 44 -7.53 5.84 -4.97
CA THR A 44 -8.88 5.58 -5.47
C THR A 44 -9.47 4.33 -4.80
N PHE A 45 -10.76 4.38 -4.45
CA PHE A 45 -11.49 3.35 -3.67
C PHE A 45 -11.15 3.23 -2.17
N PHE A 46 -10.46 4.23 -1.60
CA PHE A 46 -10.17 4.31 -0.15
C PHE A 46 -10.66 5.60 0.49
N GLY A 47 -10.87 5.55 1.82
CA GLY A 47 -11.07 6.71 2.67
C GLY A 47 -12.39 7.46 2.47
N ASP A 48 -12.44 8.68 3.03
CA ASP A 48 -13.68 9.45 3.18
C ASP A 48 -14.37 9.79 1.85
N THR A 49 -13.61 9.87 0.75
CA THR A 49 -14.15 10.18 -0.57
C THR A 49 -15.09 9.07 -1.06
N TRP A 50 -14.89 7.84 -0.59
CA TRP A 50 -15.66 6.66 -1.02
C TRP A 50 -16.58 6.11 0.06
N LYS A 51 -16.58 6.68 1.27
CA LYS A 51 -17.28 6.14 2.45
C LYS A 51 -18.81 6.06 2.31
N ASP A 52 -19.40 6.98 1.53
CA ASP A 52 -20.84 7.07 1.31
C ASP A 52 -21.24 6.45 -0.05
N LEU A 53 -20.30 5.73 -0.67
CA LEU A 53 -20.47 5.02 -1.92
C LEU A 53 -20.26 3.52 -1.70
N GLU A 54 -20.54 2.73 -2.73
CA GLU A 54 -20.17 1.31 -2.80
C GLU A 54 -18.95 1.16 -3.72
N PRO A 55 -17.72 1.51 -3.28
CA PRO A 55 -16.54 1.56 -4.15
C PRO A 55 -16.32 0.26 -4.93
N PHE A 56 -16.62 -0.90 -4.34
CA PHE A 56 -16.53 -2.18 -5.04
C PHE A 56 -17.35 -2.23 -6.33
N SER A 57 -18.53 -1.58 -6.38
CA SER A 57 -19.39 -1.60 -7.57
C SER A 57 -18.74 -0.89 -8.76
N TYR A 58 -17.96 0.15 -8.50
CA TYR A 58 -17.15 0.82 -9.52
C TYR A 58 -15.98 -0.06 -9.96
N VAL A 59 -15.37 -0.80 -9.03
CA VAL A 59 -14.35 -1.78 -9.38
C VAL A 59 -14.93 -2.91 -10.24
N GLN A 60 -16.16 -3.37 -9.99
CA GLN A 60 -16.82 -4.36 -10.85
C GLN A 60 -16.98 -3.86 -12.29
N ILE A 61 -17.28 -2.57 -12.48
CA ILE A 61 -17.36 -1.97 -13.82
C ILE A 61 -15.97 -2.01 -14.47
N LEU A 62 -14.92 -1.60 -13.75
CA LEU A 62 -13.54 -1.64 -14.26
C LEU A 62 -13.10 -3.06 -14.63
N ASP A 63 -13.40 -4.03 -13.78
CA ASP A 63 -13.10 -5.44 -14.04
C ASP A 63 -13.81 -5.96 -15.29
N GLY A 64 -15.05 -5.50 -15.53
CA GLY A 64 -15.83 -5.80 -16.73
C GLY A 64 -15.21 -5.26 -18.03
N GLU A 65 -14.46 -4.17 -17.94
CA GLU A 65 -13.67 -3.60 -19.05
C GLU A 65 -12.29 -4.26 -19.20
N GLY A 66 -11.96 -5.24 -18.34
CA GLY A 66 -10.67 -5.93 -18.35
C GLY A 66 -9.57 -5.24 -17.53
N GLU A 67 -9.87 -4.10 -16.90
CA GLU A 67 -8.95 -3.41 -16.00
C GLU A 67 -8.95 -4.06 -14.60
N ARG A 68 -7.97 -3.72 -13.75
CA ARG A 68 -7.93 -4.21 -12.35
C ARG A 68 -7.58 -3.07 -11.40
N ALA A 69 -8.32 -2.98 -10.28
CA ALA A 69 -8.11 -1.92 -9.29
C ALA A 69 -6.66 -1.80 -8.82
N VAL A 70 -6.00 -2.92 -8.51
CA VAL A 70 -4.61 -2.94 -8.05
C VAL A 70 -3.65 -2.30 -9.06
N GLY A 71 -3.89 -2.47 -10.37
CA GLY A 71 -3.07 -1.85 -11.42
C GLY A 71 -3.25 -0.34 -11.50
N ILE A 72 -4.49 0.13 -11.41
CA ILE A 72 -4.82 1.57 -11.42
C ILE A 72 -4.25 2.26 -10.18
N GLN A 73 -4.43 1.66 -8.99
CA GLN A 73 -3.91 2.20 -7.74
C GLN A 73 -2.38 2.14 -7.70
N ALA A 74 -1.77 1.11 -8.27
CA ALA A 74 -0.32 1.04 -8.41
C ALA A 74 0.23 2.18 -9.27
N ALA A 75 -0.38 2.45 -10.42
CA ALA A 75 -0.02 3.59 -11.27
C ALA A 75 -0.17 4.92 -10.52
N GLN A 76 -1.26 5.09 -9.77
CA GLN A 76 -1.48 6.28 -8.95
C GLN A 76 -0.38 6.46 -7.88
N LEU A 77 -0.02 5.39 -7.16
CA LEU A 77 0.99 5.46 -6.10
C LEU A 77 2.40 5.71 -6.65
N ILE A 78 2.74 5.13 -7.81
CA ILE A 78 4.02 5.38 -8.49
C ILE A 78 4.17 6.88 -8.80
N GLU A 79 3.15 7.49 -9.41
CA GLU A 79 3.19 8.92 -9.75
C GLU A 79 3.28 9.80 -8.50
N ILE A 80 2.60 9.43 -7.42
CA ILE A 80 2.68 10.15 -6.15
C ILE A 80 4.06 10.02 -5.51
N ALA A 81 4.67 8.83 -5.55
CA ALA A 81 6.02 8.61 -5.05
C ALA A 81 7.04 9.45 -5.84
N GLU A 82 6.96 9.45 -7.16
CA GLU A 82 7.80 10.26 -8.04
C GLU A 82 7.63 11.77 -7.81
N TRP A 83 6.38 12.22 -7.68
CA TRP A 83 6.08 13.61 -7.32
C TRP A 83 6.69 13.98 -5.97
N LEU A 84 6.58 13.10 -4.98
CA LEU A 84 7.08 13.33 -3.63
C LEU A 84 8.62 13.40 -3.60
N ARG A 85 9.31 12.54 -4.35
CA ARG A 85 10.77 12.61 -4.56
C ARG A 85 11.19 13.96 -5.13
N LYS A 86 10.54 14.40 -6.22
CA LYS A 86 10.84 15.68 -6.88
C LYS A 86 10.58 16.87 -5.96
N ARG A 87 9.50 16.82 -5.18
CA ARG A 87 9.10 17.90 -4.25
C ARG A 87 10.08 18.05 -3.09
N THR A 88 10.62 16.95 -2.59
CA THR A 88 11.47 16.92 -1.38
C THR A 88 12.96 16.87 -1.70
N GLY A 89 13.33 16.50 -2.92
CA GLY A 89 14.72 16.20 -3.30
C GLY A 89 15.20 14.83 -2.82
N ALA A 90 14.33 14.01 -2.23
CA ALA A 90 14.67 12.69 -1.74
C ALA A 90 15.02 11.74 -2.89
N GLN A 91 16.12 11.00 -2.73
CA GLN A 91 16.56 10.02 -3.72
C GLN A 91 15.64 8.80 -3.77
N LYS A 92 15.09 8.39 -2.62
CA LYS A 92 14.16 7.27 -2.49
C LYS A 92 13.11 7.59 -1.43
N VAL A 93 11.97 6.91 -1.50
CA VAL A 93 10.85 7.08 -0.57
C VAL A 93 10.67 5.81 0.24
N ARG A 94 10.34 5.94 1.51
CA ARG A 94 9.85 4.83 2.34
C ARG A 94 8.35 4.67 2.12
N LEU A 95 7.88 3.44 1.97
CA LEU A 95 6.46 3.13 1.85
C LEU A 95 6.00 2.28 3.03
N GLU A 96 4.95 2.71 3.70
CA GLU A 96 4.28 1.94 4.75
C GLU A 96 2.84 1.66 4.35
N SER A 97 2.40 0.43 4.57
CA SER A 97 1.04 -0.02 4.32
C SER A 97 0.52 -0.75 5.55
N ARG A 98 -0.79 -0.65 5.80
CA ARG A 98 -1.48 -1.34 6.88
C ARG A 98 -2.74 -2.03 6.35
N GLY A 99 -2.73 -3.36 6.43
CA GLY A 99 -3.82 -4.21 5.98
C GLY A 99 -3.59 -4.84 4.59
N ILE A 100 -4.39 -5.87 4.30
CA ILE A 100 -4.22 -6.75 3.13
C ILE A 100 -4.45 -6.05 1.79
N ARG A 101 -5.26 -4.99 1.74
CA ARG A 101 -5.54 -4.30 0.47
C ARG A 101 -4.37 -3.42 0.08
N THR A 102 -3.92 -2.58 1.01
CA THR A 102 -2.81 -1.65 0.78
C THR A 102 -1.47 -2.36 0.70
N GLU A 103 -1.29 -3.51 1.35
CA GLU A 103 -0.15 -4.41 1.14
C GLU A 103 -0.01 -4.83 -0.32
N ALA A 104 -1.09 -5.34 -0.93
CA ALA A 104 -1.04 -5.82 -2.31
C ALA A 104 -0.60 -4.70 -3.27
N ILE A 105 -1.12 -3.49 -3.07
CA ILE A 105 -0.72 -2.31 -3.84
C ILE A 105 0.76 -1.98 -3.59
N ALA A 106 1.19 -1.95 -2.32
CA ALA A 106 2.54 -1.58 -1.93
C ALA A 106 3.60 -2.53 -2.52
N LEU A 107 3.36 -3.83 -2.46
CA LEU A 107 4.27 -4.84 -3.00
C LEU A 107 4.29 -4.85 -4.53
N VAL A 108 3.13 -4.67 -5.20
CA VAL A 108 3.08 -4.52 -6.67
C VAL A 108 3.87 -3.30 -7.12
N VAL A 109 3.69 -2.16 -6.46
CA VAL A 109 4.39 -0.92 -6.81
C VAL A 109 5.89 -1.04 -6.58
N ALA A 110 6.29 -1.66 -5.47
CA ALA A 110 7.70 -1.90 -5.16
C ALA A 110 8.35 -2.86 -6.17
N ALA A 111 7.64 -3.89 -6.61
CA ALA A 111 8.10 -4.82 -7.64
C ALA A 111 8.21 -4.16 -9.02
N LEU A 112 7.31 -3.22 -9.35
CA LEU A 112 7.32 -2.49 -10.63
C LEU A 112 8.37 -1.37 -10.68
N GLN A 113 8.65 -0.72 -9.53
CA GLN A 113 9.54 0.44 -9.42
C GLN A 113 10.53 0.29 -8.25
N PRO A 114 11.39 -0.75 -8.25
CA PRO A 114 12.24 -1.09 -7.10
C PRO A 114 13.26 -0.01 -6.73
N ASP A 115 13.64 0.85 -7.68
CA ASP A 115 14.59 1.94 -7.45
C ASP A 115 13.97 3.18 -6.81
N VAL A 116 12.65 3.30 -6.80
CA VAL A 116 11.93 4.44 -6.21
C VAL A 116 11.90 4.33 -4.68
N PHE A 117 11.89 3.11 -4.16
CA PHE A 117 11.71 2.85 -2.73
C PHE A 117 13.01 2.48 -2.03
N SER A 118 13.19 2.98 -0.80
CA SER A 118 14.29 2.55 0.08
C SER A 118 13.87 1.35 0.92
N ASP A 119 12.66 1.43 1.48
CA ASP A 119 12.06 0.45 2.36
C ASP A 119 10.57 0.39 2.08
N VAL A 120 10.01 -0.82 2.15
CA VAL A 120 8.59 -1.09 2.10
C VAL A 120 8.25 -1.87 3.35
N VAL A 121 7.38 -1.33 4.19
CA VAL A 121 6.96 -2.00 5.42
C VAL A 121 5.46 -2.24 5.42
N VAL A 122 5.12 -3.49 5.65
CA VAL A 122 3.75 -3.98 5.68
C VAL A 122 3.39 -4.29 7.13
N HIS A 123 2.34 -3.66 7.62
CA HIS A 123 1.75 -3.91 8.92
C HIS A 123 0.43 -4.66 8.75
N GLU A 124 0.19 -5.70 9.54
CA GLU A 124 -1.11 -6.39 9.57
C GLU A 124 -1.58 -6.88 8.18
N GLY A 125 -0.61 -7.22 7.32
CA GLY A 125 -0.83 -7.84 6.02
C GLY A 125 -1.02 -9.36 6.10
N MET A 126 -1.04 -10.02 4.96
CA MET A 126 -1.15 -11.48 4.80
C MET A 126 0.18 -12.08 4.33
N ALA A 127 0.56 -13.22 4.90
CA ALA A 127 1.83 -13.87 4.53
C ALA A 127 1.84 -14.44 3.10
N SER A 128 0.65 -14.71 2.54
CA SER A 128 0.44 -15.28 1.21
C SER A 128 -0.98 -14.97 0.75
N LEU A 129 -1.18 -14.89 -0.55
CA LEU A 129 -2.49 -14.79 -1.19
C LEU A 129 -3.39 -16.01 -0.90
N ASP A 130 -2.81 -17.15 -0.52
CA ASP A 130 -3.56 -18.31 -0.03
C ASP A 130 -4.44 -17.96 1.18
N TYR A 131 -4.06 -16.94 1.97
CA TYR A 131 -4.90 -16.40 3.04
C TYR A 131 -6.30 -16.03 2.55
N ALA A 132 -6.43 -15.43 1.36
CA ALA A 132 -7.71 -15.01 0.79
C ALA A 132 -8.58 -16.19 0.33
N LEU A 133 -8.00 -17.38 0.16
CA LEU A 133 -8.73 -18.62 -0.13
C LEU A 133 -9.24 -19.31 1.15
N GLN A 134 -8.53 -19.14 2.27
CA GLN A 134 -8.86 -19.77 3.54
C GLN A 134 -9.77 -18.90 4.43
N VAL A 135 -9.66 -17.58 4.29
CA VAL A 135 -10.51 -16.60 4.99
C VAL A 135 -11.53 -16.09 3.98
N PRO A 136 -12.82 -15.90 4.37
CA PRO A 136 -13.87 -15.43 3.45
C PRO A 136 -13.71 -13.93 3.13
N VAL A 137 -12.61 -13.56 2.49
CA VAL A 137 -12.39 -12.23 1.93
C VAL A 137 -13.30 -12.11 0.71
N THR A 138 -14.22 -11.15 0.74
CA THR A 138 -15.15 -10.93 -0.36
C THR A 138 -14.60 -9.87 -1.31
N PHE A 139 -15.03 -9.92 -2.57
CA PHE A 139 -14.75 -8.87 -3.56
C PHE A 139 -15.15 -7.48 -3.05
N GLN A 140 -16.26 -7.38 -2.32
CA GLN A 140 -16.76 -6.12 -1.76
C GLN A 140 -15.77 -5.49 -0.78
N ASN A 141 -15.05 -6.33 -0.02
CA ASN A 141 -14.18 -5.88 1.05
C ASN A 141 -12.75 -5.61 0.58
N ALA A 142 -12.24 -6.38 -0.40
CA ALA A 142 -10.86 -6.28 -0.86
C ALA A 142 -10.74 -6.55 -2.36
N PRO A 143 -11.36 -5.72 -3.22
CA PRO A 143 -11.40 -5.96 -4.65
C PRO A 143 -10.01 -6.00 -5.30
N GLU A 144 -9.02 -5.33 -4.71
CA GLU A 144 -7.62 -5.32 -5.16
C GLU A 144 -7.01 -6.72 -5.19
N LEU A 145 -7.50 -7.63 -4.34
CA LEU A 145 -7.02 -9.00 -4.29
C LEU A 145 -7.57 -9.81 -5.47
N PHE A 146 -8.69 -9.44 -6.08
CA PHE A 146 -9.34 -10.24 -7.12
C PHE A 146 -8.74 -10.08 -8.52
N CYS A 147 -7.43 -9.81 -8.61
CA CYS A 147 -6.65 -9.91 -9.84
C CYS A 147 -6.18 -11.36 -10.05
N LEU A 148 -7.10 -12.29 -10.34
CA LEU A 148 -6.84 -13.74 -10.30
C LEU A 148 -5.73 -14.23 -11.25
N ASP A 149 -5.42 -13.49 -12.32
CA ASP A 149 -4.29 -13.83 -13.18
C ASP A 149 -2.93 -13.54 -12.51
N LEU A 150 -2.88 -12.58 -11.57
CA LEU A 150 -1.69 -12.33 -10.74
C LEU A 150 -1.36 -13.56 -9.90
N TYR A 151 -2.37 -14.24 -9.35
CA TYR A 151 -2.22 -15.39 -8.46
C TYR A 151 -1.61 -16.61 -9.14
N LYS A 152 -1.74 -16.71 -10.47
CA LYS A 152 -1.15 -17.82 -11.23
C LYS A 152 0.38 -17.75 -11.22
N GLU A 153 0.93 -16.55 -11.09
CA GLU A 153 2.34 -16.29 -11.32
C GLU A 153 3.06 -15.70 -10.10
N PHE A 154 2.34 -15.07 -9.16
CA PHE A 154 2.92 -14.34 -8.04
C PHE A 154 2.21 -14.59 -6.71
N ASP A 155 3.01 -14.52 -5.64
CA ASP A 155 2.58 -14.45 -4.26
C ASP A 155 3.30 -13.28 -3.55
N MET A 156 2.92 -12.97 -2.30
CA MET A 156 3.44 -11.83 -1.53
C MET A 156 4.97 -11.88 -1.37
N ASP A 157 5.54 -13.07 -1.14
CA ASP A 157 6.98 -13.27 -1.01
C ASP A 157 7.72 -12.99 -2.33
N ARG A 158 7.15 -13.39 -3.46
CA ARG A 158 7.73 -13.17 -4.79
C ARG A 158 7.69 -11.69 -5.19
N LEU A 159 6.59 -11.00 -4.89
CA LEU A 159 6.51 -9.54 -5.09
C LEU A 159 7.54 -8.81 -4.21
N ALA A 160 7.67 -9.22 -2.95
CA ALA A 160 8.67 -8.67 -2.04
C ALA A 160 10.12 -8.91 -2.53
N ALA A 161 10.40 -10.09 -3.09
CA ALA A 161 11.71 -10.40 -3.66
C ALA A 161 12.03 -9.54 -4.90
N MET A 162 11.02 -9.27 -5.74
CA MET A 162 11.17 -8.41 -6.92
C MET A 162 11.38 -6.94 -6.59
N ALA A 163 11.04 -6.50 -5.37
CA ALA A 163 11.27 -5.14 -4.92
C ALA A 163 12.75 -4.80 -4.69
N ALA A 164 13.66 -5.78 -4.76
CA ALA A 164 15.10 -5.53 -4.63
C ALA A 164 15.56 -4.47 -5.67
N PRO A 165 16.29 -3.42 -5.26
CA PRO A 165 17.08 -3.33 -4.01
C PRO A 165 16.35 -2.72 -2.80
N ALA A 166 15.05 -2.38 -2.89
CA ALA A 166 14.29 -1.92 -1.73
C ALA A 166 14.21 -3.02 -0.66
N LYS A 167 14.29 -2.63 0.62
CA LYS A 167 14.15 -3.57 1.73
C LYS A 167 12.68 -3.75 2.06
N VAL A 168 12.20 -4.99 2.02
CA VAL A 168 10.82 -5.30 2.41
C VAL A 168 10.78 -5.90 3.82
N GLY A 169 9.93 -5.35 4.68
CA GLY A 169 9.71 -5.81 6.05
C GLY A 169 8.23 -6.06 6.34
N PHE A 170 7.96 -7.06 7.18
CA PHE A 170 6.62 -7.52 7.51
C PHE A 170 6.45 -7.55 9.03
N ASP A 171 5.46 -6.82 9.54
CA ASP A 171 5.20 -6.64 10.97
C ASP A 171 3.77 -7.06 11.31
N ASN A 172 3.60 -7.86 12.38
CA ASN A 172 2.30 -8.31 12.88
C ASN A 172 1.39 -8.95 11.82
N MET A 173 1.96 -9.78 10.93
CA MET A 173 1.21 -10.44 9.86
C MET A 173 0.02 -11.25 10.39
N LEU A 174 -1.09 -11.19 9.65
CA LEU A 174 -2.29 -11.95 9.92
C LEU A 174 -1.99 -13.45 9.88
N LYS A 175 -2.58 -14.18 10.82
CA LYS A 175 -2.44 -15.63 10.91
C LYS A 175 -3.51 -16.29 10.05
N THR A 176 -3.08 -17.25 9.25
CA THR A 176 -4.01 -18.16 8.56
C THR A 176 -4.72 -19.04 9.60
N PRO A 177 -6.05 -19.27 9.48
CA PRO A 177 -6.77 -20.19 10.36
C PRO A 177 -6.12 -21.59 10.35
N GLN A 178 -5.93 -22.19 11.53
CA GLN A 178 -5.54 -23.60 11.63
C GLN A 178 -6.79 -24.45 11.49
N HIS A 179 -6.85 -25.29 10.46
CA HIS A 179 -7.90 -26.29 10.25
C HIS A 179 -7.67 -27.54 11.12
#